data_AF-A0A7V5J496-F1
#
_entry.id   AF-A0A7V5J496-F1
#
_cell.length_a   1.000
_cell.length_b   1.000
_cell.length_c   1.000
_cell.angle_alpha   90.00
_cell.angle_beta   90.00
_cell.angle_gamma   90.00
#
_symmetry.space_group_name_H-M   'P 1'
#
loop_
_entity.id
_entity.type
_entity.pdbx_description
1 polymer ?
#
loop_
_entity_poly.entity_id
_entity_poly.type
_entity_poly.pdbx_seq_one_letter_code
_entity_poly.pdbx_strand_id
1 'polypeptide(L)'
;MFHSTRNCLIASVLILGVSGCTQPKTITIPSQTHNPQPPITANLPKEPKIKEEILINNNPNLGDRINVPQNYPTLGVKVGEEPTVDRLNGETMERMAFPEEEYRYLKKIGRSTVSGKIYLVNNHTEDTVLGQKVKLYLNPVTSYSRQWYNESYLGGYKMSPVDKRLYNYLKFTNSDESGNFDFFGIAPGNYYLIGSMSCGEACGLSEEQTIRLVQEISVGSGVTNVELTKRVP
;
A
#
# COMPACT_ATOMS: atom_id res chain seq x y z
N MET A 1 18.23 54.53 33.83
CA MET A 1 17.31 55.54 33.24
C MET A 1 16.94 55.02 31.87
N PHE A 2 15.77 54.45 31.60
CA PHE A 2 14.41 54.94 31.80
C PHE A 2 13.47 53.85 32.34
N HIS A 3 12.53 54.24 33.18
CA HIS A 3 11.43 53.43 33.70
C HIS A 3 10.33 53.25 32.65
N SER A 4 9.73 52.05 32.61
CA SER A 4 8.35 51.88 32.16
C SER A 4 7.69 50.80 33.00
N THR A 5 6.93 51.25 34.00
CA THR A 5 6.07 50.47 34.87
C THR A 5 4.71 50.26 34.20
N ARG A 6 4.24 49.02 34.10
CA ARG A 6 2.81 48.73 33.89
C ARG A 6 2.28 47.90 35.04
N ASN A 7 1.26 48.46 35.69
CA ASN A 7 0.53 47.94 36.82
C ASN A 7 -0.40 46.78 36.42
N CYS A 8 -0.28 45.71 37.20
CA CYS A 8 -1.32 44.92 37.87
C CYS A 8 -2.77 44.97 37.35
N LEU A 9 -3.30 43.81 36.98
CA LEU A 9 -4.63 43.37 37.42
C LEU A 9 -4.65 41.84 37.52
N ILE A 10 -4.48 41.36 38.74
CA ILE A 10 -4.65 39.96 39.14
C ILE A 10 -6.14 39.73 39.36
N ALA A 11 -6.77 38.95 38.49
CA ALA A 11 -8.11 38.42 38.74
C ALA A 11 -7.95 37.00 39.30
N SER A 12 -8.03 36.88 40.62
CA SER A 12 -8.06 35.60 41.33
C SER A 12 -9.44 34.97 41.22
N VAL A 13 -9.58 33.95 40.36
CA VAL A 13 -10.75 33.07 40.34
C VAL A 13 -10.45 31.87 41.24
N LEU A 14 -11.12 31.82 42.39
CA LEU A 14 -11.16 30.64 43.26
C LEU A 14 -12.05 29.58 42.61
N ILE A 15 -11.44 28.53 42.06
CA ILE A 15 -12.12 27.29 41.69
C ILE A 15 -11.92 26.29 42.83
N LEU A 16 -13.00 25.99 43.54
CA LEU A 16 -13.08 24.90 44.52
C LEU A 16 -13.01 23.56 43.76
N GLY A 17 -11.79 23.04 43.61
CA GLY A 17 -11.55 21.67 43.13
C GLY A 17 -11.75 20.67 44.27
N VAL A 18 -12.78 19.83 44.16
CA VAL A 18 -12.89 18.60 44.95
C VAL A 18 -11.89 17.58 44.39
N SER A 19 -10.82 17.37 45.15
CA SER A 19 -9.77 16.39 44.88
C SER A 19 -10.30 14.96 45.06
N GLY A 20 -10.80 14.36 43.98
CA GLY A 20 -11.05 12.92 43.90
C GLY A 20 -9.77 12.18 43.53
N CYS A 21 -9.04 11.66 44.52
CA CYS A 21 -7.91 10.76 44.29
C CYS A 21 -8.42 9.40 43.79
N THR A 22 -8.43 9.17 42.48
CA THR A 22 -8.53 7.81 41.93
C THR A 22 -7.14 7.21 41.81
N GLN A 23 -6.79 6.29 42.72
CA GLN A 23 -5.59 5.48 42.56
C GLN A 23 -5.75 4.53 41.36
N PRO A 24 -4.72 4.35 40.51
CA PRO A 24 -4.75 3.35 39.46
C PRO A 24 -4.73 1.95 40.09
N LYS A 25 -5.79 1.16 39.86
CA LYS A 25 -5.78 -0.28 40.19
C LYS A 25 -4.92 -1.00 39.15
N THR A 26 -3.74 -1.45 39.58
CA THR A 26 -2.93 -2.42 38.84
C THR A 26 -3.64 -3.77 38.88
N ILE A 27 -4.09 -4.25 37.73
CA ILE A 27 -4.60 -5.62 37.59
C ILE A 27 -3.38 -6.53 37.36
N THR A 28 -2.96 -7.23 38.41
CA THR A 28 -1.97 -8.30 38.29
C THR A 28 -2.65 -9.52 37.66
N ILE A 29 -2.37 -9.76 36.38
CA ILE A 29 -2.75 -11.01 35.72
C ILE A 29 -1.77 -12.09 36.21
N PRO A 30 -2.22 -13.19 36.84
CA PRO A 30 -1.34 -14.30 37.16
C PRO A 30 -0.83 -14.93 35.85
N SER A 31 0.48 -14.88 35.64
CA SER A 31 1.14 -15.63 34.57
C SER A 31 0.84 -17.11 34.73
N GLN A 32 0.04 -17.67 33.83
CA GLN A 32 -0.12 -19.11 33.72
C GLN A 32 1.19 -19.69 33.20
N THR A 33 1.88 -20.46 34.04
CA THR A 33 2.97 -21.36 33.65
C THR A 33 2.44 -22.34 32.61
N HIS A 34 2.74 -22.10 31.34
CA HIS A 34 2.62 -23.11 30.30
C HIS A 34 3.77 -24.11 30.47
N ASN A 35 3.43 -25.30 30.96
CA ASN A 35 4.31 -26.46 30.87
C ASN A 35 4.60 -26.74 29.38
N PRO A 36 5.87 -26.93 28.98
CA PRO A 36 6.19 -27.33 27.61
C PRO A 36 5.57 -28.70 27.33
N GLN A 37 4.66 -28.78 26.36
CA GLN A 37 4.25 -30.07 25.80
C GLN A 37 5.43 -30.69 25.04
N PRO A 38 5.66 -32.02 25.16
CA PRO A 38 6.68 -32.70 24.38
C PRO A 38 6.35 -32.63 22.88
N PRO A 39 7.37 -32.62 22.01
CA PRO A 39 7.17 -32.47 20.57
C PRO A 39 6.35 -33.64 20.01
N ILE A 40 5.22 -33.30 19.41
CA ILE A 40 4.42 -34.23 18.62
C ILE A 40 5.16 -34.45 17.30
N THR A 41 5.76 -35.62 17.12
CA THR A 41 6.25 -36.10 15.83
C THR A 41 5.06 -36.45 14.93
N ALA A 42 4.57 -35.44 14.20
CA ALA A 42 3.61 -35.66 13.12
C ALA A 42 4.37 -36.17 11.88
N ASN A 43 4.16 -37.44 11.55
CA ASN A 43 4.48 -37.98 10.22
C ASN A 43 3.59 -37.27 9.19
N LEU A 44 4.18 -36.33 8.43
CA LEU A 44 3.50 -35.62 7.36
C LEU A 44 3.28 -36.60 6.18
N PRO A 45 2.04 -36.84 5.72
CA PRO A 45 1.80 -37.57 4.49
C PRO A 45 2.44 -36.84 3.31
N LYS A 46 3.17 -37.56 2.45
CA LYS A 46 3.69 -37.02 1.18
C LYS A 46 2.51 -36.50 0.34
N GLU A 47 2.60 -35.22 0.00
CA GLU A 47 1.66 -34.50 -0.86
C GLU A 47 1.52 -35.22 -2.23
N PRO A 48 0.30 -35.52 -2.70
CA PRO A 48 0.11 -36.05 -4.04
C PRO A 48 0.35 -34.95 -5.08
N LYS A 49 1.28 -35.19 -6.00
CA LYS A 49 1.49 -34.34 -7.18
C LYS A 49 0.21 -34.31 -8.02
N ILE A 50 -0.49 -33.17 -8.00
CA ILE A 50 -1.62 -32.91 -8.90
C ILE A 50 -1.04 -32.79 -10.32
N LYS A 51 -1.46 -33.69 -11.20
CA LYS A 51 -1.21 -33.59 -12.63
C LYS A 51 -2.22 -32.56 -13.19
N GLU A 52 -1.73 -31.38 -13.52
CA GLU A 52 -2.46 -30.39 -14.33
C GLU A 52 -2.49 -30.85 -15.79
N GLU A 53 -3.21 -31.93 -16.05
CA GLU A 53 -3.62 -32.29 -17.40
C GLU A 53 -5.04 -32.83 -17.28
N ILE A 54 -5.91 -32.31 -18.15
CA ILE A 54 -7.35 -32.59 -18.27
C ILE A 54 -8.22 -31.61 -17.45
N LEU A 55 -8.53 -30.46 -18.08
CA LEU A 55 -9.90 -29.94 -18.26
C LEU A 55 -9.86 -28.64 -19.10
N ILE A 56 -9.22 -28.70 -20.27
CA ILE A 56 -9.46 -27.74 -21.35
C ILE A 56 -9.69 -28.57 -22.58
N ASN A 57 -10.92 -29.01 -22.81
CA ASN A 57 -11.47 -29.32 -24.13
C ASN A 57 -12.97 -29.58 -23.95
N ASN A 58 -13.78 -28.89 -24.77
CA ASN A 58 -15.23 -29.02 -24.95
C ASN A 58 -16.12 -27.97 -24.24
N ASN A 59 -15.81 -26.68 -24.39
CA ASN A 59 -16.84 -25.64 -24.33
C ASN A 59 -16.97 -24.95 -25.72
N PRO A 60 -18.03 -25.23 -26.49
CA PRO A 60 -18.20 -24.69 -27.85
C PRO A 60 -18.66 -23.21 -27.91
N ASN A 61 -18.74 -22.51 -26.78
CA ASN A 61 -19.16 -21.09 -26.71
C ASN A 61 -18.06 -20.11 -26.29
N LEU A 62 -16.79 -20.47 -26.42
CA LEU A 62 -15.71 -19.47 -26.40
C LEU A 62 -15.69 -18.78 -27.78
N GLY A 63 -16.20 -17.56 -27.84
CA GLY A 63 -16.07 -16.68 -29.00
C GLY A 63 -14.61 -16.53 -29.47
N ASP A 64 -14.44 -15.98 -30.67
CA ASP A 64 -13.17 -15.94 -31.40
C ASP A 64 -11.96 -15.71 -30.49
N ARG A 65 -11.02 -16.66 -30.54
CA ARG A 65 -9.74 -16.57 -29.85
C ARG A 65 -9.00 -15.33 -30.37
N ILE A 66 -9.00 -14.25 -29.60
CA ILE A 66 -8.05 -13.17 -29.81
C ILE A 66 -6.67 -13.77 -29.59
N ASN A 67 -5.85 -13.80 -30.64
CA ASN A 67 -4.44 -14.19 -30.54
C ASN A 67 -3.76 -13.27 -29.53
N VAL A 68 -3.40 -13.81 -28.37
CA VAL A 68 -2.47 -13.17 -27.45
C VAL A 68 -1.10 -13.20 -28.13
N PRO A 69 -0.45 -12.05 -28.41
CA PRO A 69 0.90 -12.04 -28.95
C PRO A 69 1.83 -12.82 -27.99
N GLN A 70 2.49 -13.85 -28.51
CA GLN A 70 3.41 -14.73 -27.77
C GLN A 70 4.77 -14.07 -27.49
N ASN A 71 4.77 -12.78 -27.12
CA ASN A 71 5.98 -12.10 -26.64
C ASN A 71 5.93 -11.99 -25.11
N TYR A 72 6.08 -13.13 -24.43
CA TYR A 72 6.74 -13.13 -23.13
C TYR A 72 8.24 -13.19 -23.39
N PRO A 73 9.01 -12.12 -23.14
CA PRO A 73 10.45 -12.24 -23.13
C PRO A 73 10.83 -13.07 -21.90
N THR A 74 11.57 -14.15 -22.15
CA THR A 74 12.38 -14.81 -21.13
C THR A 74 13.25 -13.77 -20.42
N LEU A 75 13.31 -13.86 -19.08
CA LEU A 75 14.25 -13.12 -18.25
C LEU A 75 15.68 -13.52 -18.62
N GLY A 76 16.21 -12.91 -19.67
CA GLY A 76 17.63 -12.77 -19.93
C GLY A 76 18.07 -11.42 -19.39
N VAL A 77 18.38 -11.36 -18.09
CA VAL A 77 19.07 -10.20 -17.51
C VAL A 77 20.48 -10.15 -18.12
N LYS A 78 20.65 -9.38 -19.18
CA LYS A 78 21.96 -8.82 -19.50
C LYS A 78 22.12 -7.60 -18.61
N VAL A 79 23.05 -7.69 -17.66
CA VAL A 79 23.49 -6.56 -16.86
C VAL A 79 24.06 -5.51 -17.82
N GLY A 80 23.40 -4.35 -17.92
CA GLY A 80 23.93 -3.19 -18.65
C GLY A 80 22.94 -2.31 -19.42
N GLU A 81 21.66 -2.65 -19.50
CA GLU A 81 20.67 -1.79 -20.19
C GLU A 81 19.52 -1.45 -19.24
N GLU A 82 19.37 -0.17 -18.90
CA GLU A 82 18.16 0.33 -18.24
C GLU A 82 16.94 -0.01 -19.11
N PRO A 83 15.80 -0.37 -18.52
CA PRO A 83 14.61 -0.70 -19.29
C PRO A 83 14.19 0.53 -20.11
N THR A 84 14.39 0.44 -21.42
CA THR A 84 14.05 1.50 -22.36
C THR A 84 12.54 1.75 -22.32
N VAL A 85 12.18 2.97 -21.95
CA VAL A 85 10.81 3.43 -21.65
C VAL A 85 9.92 3.56 -22.90
N ASP A 86 10.37 3.17 -24.09
CA ASP A 86 9.70 3.61 -25.31
C ASP A 86 9.44 2.49 -26.34
N ARG A 87 8.54 1.57 -26.01
CA ARG A 87 7.94 0.64 -27.00
C ARG A 87 6.80 1.27 -27.80
N LEU A 88 6.41 2.51 -27.48
CA LEU A 88 5.28 3.22 -28.07
C LEU A 88 5.71 4.49 -28.86
N ASN A 89 7.01 4.77 -29.02
CA ASN A 89 7.53 5.98 -29.68
C ASN A 89 6.87 7.29 -29.19
N GLY A 90 6.66 7.42 -27.88
CA GLY A 90 5.98 8.56 -27.26
C GLY A 90 4.44 8.53 -27.34
N GLU A 91 3.83 7.49 -27.92
CA GLU A 91 2.38 7.30 -27.90
C GLU A 91 1.89 6.92 -26.49
N THR A 92 0.71 7.44 -26.15
CA THR A 92 0.06 7.17 -24.86
C THR A 92 -0.79 5.91 -24.98
N MET A 93 -0.60 4.94 -24.08
CA MET A 93 -1.40 3.73 -24.08
C MET A 93 -2.84 4.02 -23.64
N GLU A 94 -3.82 3.62 -24.45
CA GLU A 94 -5.22 3.80 -24.10
C GLU A 94 -5.66 2.89 -22.95
N ARG A 95 -6.37 3.50 -22.00
CA ARG A 95 -7.06 2.76 -20.95
C ARG A 95 -8.27 2.05 -21.53
N MET A 96 -8.58 0.88 -20.98
CA MET A 96 -9.85 0.22 -21.24
C MET A 96 -11.02 1.12 -20.80
N ALA A 97 -12.22 0.87 -21.34
CA ALA A 97 -13.43 1.53 -20.87
C ALA A 97 -13.64 1.25 -19.37
N PHE A 98 -14.19 2.22 -18.63
CA PHE A 98 -14.45 2.06 -17.20
C PHE A 98 -15.50 0.95 -16.97
N PRO A 99 -15.17 -0.12 -16.23
CA PRO A 99 -16.05 -1.28 -16.08
C PRO A 99 -17.11 -1.03 -15.00
N GLU A 100 -18.18 -0.32 -15.36
CA GLU A 100 -19.23 0.10 -14.42
C GLU A 100 -19.79 -1.04 -13.56
N GLU A 101 -20.05 -2.19 -14.17
CA GLU A 101 -20.59 -3.37 -13.48
C GLU A 101 -19.66 -3.85 -12.36
N GLU A 102 -18.35 -3.94 -12.61
CA GLU A 102 -17.38 -4.38 -11.61
C GLU A 102 -17.36 -3.43 -10.41
N TYR A 103 -17.35 -2.12 -10.67
CA TYR A 103 -17.33 -1.10 -9.64
C TYR A 103 -18.64 -1.01 -8.85
N ARG A 104 -19.79 -1.34 -9.46
CA ARG A 104 -21.10 -1.34 -8.80
C ARG A 104 -21.18 -2.34 -7.64
N TYR A 105 -20.44 -3.44 -7.69
CA TYR A 105 -20.44 -4.47 -6.64
C TYR A 105 -19.44 -4.19 -5.51
N LEU A 106 -18.58 -3.18 -5.65
CA LEU A 106 -17.61 -2.84 -4.62
C LEU A 106 -18.31 -2.26 -3.38
N LYS A 107 -17.99 -2.84 -2.22
CA LYS A 107 -18.38 -2.26 -0.93
C LYS A 107 -17.64 -0.94 -0.74
N LYS A 108 -18.37 0.16 -0.59
CA LYS A 108 -17.79 1.52 -0.47
C LYS A 108 -17.43 1.90 0.97
N ILE A 109 -18.05 1.23 1.94
CA ILE A 109 -17.97 1.51 3.37
C ILE A 109 -17.54 0.23 4.07
N GLY A 110 -16.56 0.35 4.95
CA GLY A 110 -16.18 -0.70 5.87
C GLY A 110 -15.88 -0.17 7.25
N ARG A 111 -15.28 -1.04 8.08
CA ARG A 111 -14.93 -0.75 9.47
C ARG A 111 -13.48 -1.12 9.78
N SER A 112 -12.71 -1.50 8.76
CA SER A 112 -11.33 -1.92 8.90
C SER A 112 -10.39 -0.71 8.81
N THR A 113 -9.20 -0.88 9.35
CA THR A 113 -8.11 0.10 9.30
C THR A 113 -6.95 -0.52 8.53
N VAL A 114 -6.29 0.27 7.68
CA VAL A 114 -4.99 -0.08 7.12
C VAL A 114 -3.97 0.88 7.71
N SER A 115 -3.01 0.35 8.45
CA SER A 115 -1.98 1.10 9.15
C SER A 115 -0.62 0.65 8.65
N GLY A 116 0.35 1.56 8.65
CA GLY A 116 1.66 1.21 8.12
C GLY A 116 2.65 2.34 8.12
N LYS A 117 3.79 2.08 7.49
CA LYS A 117 4.80 3.10 7.21
C LYS A 117 5.28 3.01 5.77
N ILE A 118 5.62 4.17 5.20
CA ILE A 118 6.18 4.31 3.86
C ILE A 118 7.63 4.80 3.94
N TYR A 119 8.52 4.11 3.22
CA TYR A 119 9.94 4.49 3.17
C TYR A 119 10.67 3.83 1.98
N LEU A 120 11.81 4.40 1.61
CA LEU A 120 12.74 3.82 0.65
C LEU A 120 13.95 3.26 1.38
N VAL A 121 14.57 2.22 0.81
CA VAL A 121 15.82 1.64 1.31
C VAL A 121 16.89 1.77 0.22
N ASN A 122 18.00 2.43 0.56
CA ASN A 122 19.19 2.47 -0.28
C ASN A 122 19.83 1.07 -0.30
N ASN A 123 20.04 0.49 -1.48
CA ASN A 123 20.57 -0.88 -1.60
C ASN A 123 22.06 -1.01 -1.34
N HIS A 124 22.79 0.10 -1.35
CA HIS A 124 24.23 0.12 -1.09
C HIS A 124 24.55 0.38 0.37
N THR A 125 23.81 1.27 1.03
CA THR A 125 24.08 1.66 2.42
C THR A 125 23.13 1.03 3.44
N GLU A 126 22.01 0.45 2.99
CA GLU A 126 20.88 0.02 3.83
C GLU A 126 20.20 1.16 4.60
N ASP A 127 20.55 2.42 4.31
CA ASP A 127 19.90 3.58 4.91
C ASP A 127 18.45 3.70 4.43
N THR A 128 17.63 4.24 5.33
CA THR A 128 16.20 4.43 5.09
C THR A 128 15.87 5.91 4.89
N VAL A 129 15.15 6.20 3.82
CA VAL A 129 14.53 7.52 3.60
C VAL A 129 13.05 7.42 3.92
N LEU A 130 12.61 8.11 4.98
CA LEU A 130 11.20 8.08 5.42
C LEU A 130 10.30 8.91 4.49
N GLY A 131 9.12 8.39 4.17
CA GLY A 131 8.13 9.09 3.37
C GLY A 131 7.34 10.11 4.17
N GLN A 132 7.91 11.28 4.42
CA GLN A 132 7.25 12.34 5.19
C GLN A 132 6.12 13.02 4.39
N LYS A 133 4.92 13.16 4.97
CA LYS A 133 3.78 13.88 4.35
C LYS A 133 3.39 13.37 2.95
N VAL A 134 3.68 12.11 2.66
CA VAL A 134 3.39 11.49 1.37
C VAL A 134 1.89 11.25 1.27
N LYS A 135 1.27 11.69 0.17
CA LYS A 135 -0.11 11.34 -0.13
C LYS A 135 -0.18 9.90 -0.61
N LEU A 136 -0.94 9.07 0.10
CA LEU A 136 -1.16 7.66 -0.24
C LEU A 136 -2.57 7.45 -0.76
N TYR A 137 -2.74 6.41 -1.58
CA TYR A 137 -4.03 5.99 -2.08
C TYR A 137 -4.25 4.49 -1.87
N LEU A 138 -5.49 4.11 -1.57
CA LEU A 138 -5.99 2.76 -1.77
C LEU A 138 -6.89 2.77 -3.01
N ASN A 139 -6.49 2.00 -4.02
CA ASN A 139 -7.26 1.79 -5.24
C ASN A 139 -7.77 0.34 -5.27
N PRO A 140 -9.09 0.08 -5.28
CA PRO A 140 -9.61 -1.29 -5.35
C PRO A 140 -9.04 -2.06 -6.54
N VAL A 141 -8.69 -3.32 -6.32
CA VAL A 141 -8.19 -4.20 -7.38
C VAL A 141 -9.35 -4.64 -8.27
N THR A 142 -9.49 -3.92 -9.38
CA THR A 142 -10.42 -4.19 -10.49
C THR A 142 -9.67 -4.46 -11.79
N SER A 143 -10.35 -4.93 -12.84
CA SER A 143 -9.79 -5.04 -14.19
C SER A 143 -9.13 -3.73 -14.67
N TYR A 144 -9.79 -2.60 -14.42
CA TYR A 144 -9.31 -1.26 -14.75
C TYR A 144 -8.00 -0.89 -14.03
N SER A 145 -7.95 -1.10 -12.72
CA SER A 145 -6.74 -0.83 -11.92
C SER A 145 -5.60 -1.81 -12.23
N ARG A 146 -5.93 -3.05 -12.62
CA ARG A 146 -4.97 -4.08 -12.99
C ARG A 146 -4.29 -3.75 -14.32
N GLN A 147 -5.02 -3.22 -15.29
CA GLN A 147 -4.41 -2.68 -16.51
C GLN A 147 -3.42 -1.57 -16.16
N TRP A 148 -3.79 -0.63 -15.29
CA TRP A 148 -2.87 0.41 -14.85
C TRP A 148 -1.62 -0.14 -14.16
N TYR A 149 -1.78 -1.13 -13.29
CA TYR A 149 -0.67 -1.74 -12.59
C TYR A 149 0.30 -2.43 -13.57
N ASN A 150 -0.23 -3.25 -14.46
CA ASN A 150 0.58 -4.00 -15.43
C ASN A 150 1.26 -3.06 -16.44
N GLU A 151 0.50 -2.17 -17.05
CA GLU A 151 0.99 -1.39 -18.18
C GLU A 151 1.79 -0.17 -17.70
N SER A 152 1.28 0.58 -16.72
CA SER A 152 1.96 1.80 -16.27
C SER A 152 2.99 1.55 -15.18
N TYR A 153 2.65 0.78 -14.15
CA TYR A 153 3.57 0.60 -13.02
C TYR A 153 4.68 -0.40 -13.33
N LEU A 154 4.34 -1.58 -13.86
CA LEU A 154 5.33 -2.59 -14.24
C LEU A 154 5.92 -2.34 -15.64
N GLY A 155 5.08 -1.98 -16.61
CA GLY A 155 5.49 -1.78 -18.01
C GLY A 155 6.10 -0.41 -18.31
N GLY A 156 5.99 0.56 -17.40
CA GLY A 156 6.52 1.91 -17.59
C GLY A 156 5.73 2.77 -18.58
N TYR A 157 4.61 2.29 -19.12
CA TYR A 157 3.84 3.04 -20.11
C TYR A 157 3.15 4.27 -19.50
N LYS A 158 3.19 5.37 -20.25
CA LYS A 158 2.26 6.48 -20.05
C LYS A 158 0.90 6.06 -20.57
N MET A 159 -0.12 6.17 -19.72
CA MET A 159 -1.50 5.83 -20.09
C MET A 159 -2.36 7.08 -20.30
N SER A 160 -3.45 6.92 -21.05
CA SER A 160 -4.43 7.99 -21.26
C SER A 160 -5.06 8.43 -19.92
N PRO A 161 -5.67 9.63 -19.85
CA PRO A 161 -6.22 10.15 -18.62
C PRO A 161 -7.23 9.18 -17.98
N VAL A 162 -7.23 9.15 -16.65
CA VAL A 162 -8.14 8.28 -15.89
C VAL A 162 -9.58 8.73 -16.00
N ASP A 163 -10.52 7.78 -16.05
CA ASP A 163 -11.95 8.08 -15.97
C ASP A 163 -12.28 8.67 -14.59
N LYS A 164 -12.95 9.82 -14.58
CA LYS A 164 -13.27 10.58 -13.35
C LYS A 164 -14.12 9.79 -12.37
N ARG A 165 -14.87 8.78 -12.81
CA ARG A 165 -15.68 7.92 -11.92
C ARG A 165 -14.82 7.12 -10.93
N LEU A 166 -13.55 6.86 -11.26
CA LEU A 166 -12.62 6.18 -10.36
C LEU A 166 -12.48 6.91 -9.02
N TYR A 167 -12.52 8.24 -9.02
CA TYR A 167 -12.33 9.05 -7.81
C TYR A 167 -13.35 8.76 -6.71
N ASN A 168 -14.53 8.21 -7.06
CA ASN A 168 -15.54 7.80 -6.09
C ASN A 168 -15.16 6.55 -5.27
N TYR A 169 -14.12 5.83 -5.71
CA TYR A 169 -13.68 4.56 -5.13
C TYR A 169 -12.30 4.62 -4.51
N LEU A 170 -11.53 5.67 -4.81
CA LEU A 170 -10.23 5.88 -4.17
C LEU A 170 -10.44 6.33 -2.72
N LYS A 171 -9.61 5.76 -1.83
CA LYS A 171 -9.38 6.34 -0.50
C LYS A 171 -8.00 6.96 -0.50
N PHE A 172 -7.82 8.04 0.25
CA PHE A 172 -6.52 8.67 0.40
C PHE A 172 -6.27 9.05 1.85
N THR A 173 -5.00 9.12 2.22
CA THR A 173 -4.49 9.66 3.48
C THR A 173 -3.14 10.31 3.22
N ASN A 174 -2.55 10.96 4.21
CA ASN A 174 -1.15 11.38 4.15
C ASN A 174 -0.39 10.69 5.29
N SER A 175 0.86 10.33 5.04
CA SER A 175 1.75 9.92 6.12
C SER A 175 2.15 11.10 7.01
N ASP A 176 2.58 10.81 8.23
CA ASP A 176 3.17 11.78 9.15
C ASP A 176 4.66 12.06 8.84
N GLU A 177 5.32 12.84 9.71
CA GLU A 177 6.76 13.17 9.59
C GLU A 177 7.68 11.95 9.77
N SER A 178 7.17 10.85 10.30
CA SER A 178 7.90 9.58 10.50
C SER A 178 7.52 8.53 9.44
N GLY A 179 6.73 8.91 8.45
CA GLY A 179 6.25 8.04 7.39
C GLY A 179 5.09 7.12 7.79
N ASN A 180 4.55 7.21 9.00
CA ASN A 180 3.41 6.39 9.41
C ASN A 180 2.13 6.90 8.76
N PHE A 181 1.22 6.01 8.41
CA PHE A 181 -0.09 6.37 7.84
C PHE A 181 -1.20 5.47 8.37
N ASP A 182 -2.42 6.01 8.34
CA ASP A 182 -3.64 5.28 8.64
C ASP A 182 -4.75 5.59 7.63
N PHE A 183 -5.41 4.54 7.17
CA PHE A 183 -6.66 4.59 6.43
C PHE A 183 -7.78 4.01 7.28
N PHE A 184 -8.85 4.79 7.49
CA PHE A 184 -10.00 4.35 8.28
C PHE A 184 -11.23 4.03 7.42
N GLY A 185 -12.09 3.15 7.93
CA GLY A 185 -13.39 2.85 7.31
C GLY A 185 -13.26 2.06 6.00
N ILE A 186 -12.21 1.25 5.87
CA ILE A 186 -11.90 0.50 4.66
C ILE A 186 -12.76 -0.75 4.58
N ALA A 187 -13.40 -0.96 3.43
CA ALA A 187 -14.18 -2.15 3.15
C ALA A 187 -13.25 -3.36 2.93
N PRO A 188 -13.64 -4.57 3.38
CA PRO A 188 -12.88 -5.76 3.05
C PRO A 188 -12.75 -5.95 1.53
N GLY A 189 -11.57 -6.36 1.07
CA GLY A 189 -11.24 -6.53 -0.34
C GLY A 189 -9.76 -6.38 -0.64
N ASN A 190 -9.39 -6.46 -1.91
CA ASN A 190 -8.00 -6.26 -2.36
C ASN A 190 -7.82 -4.85 -2.89
N TYR A 191 -6.67 -4.25 -2.58
CA TYR A 191 -6.34 -2.88 -2.95
C TYR A 191 -4.90 -2.77 -3.42
N TYR A 192 -4.64 -1.88 -4.37
CA TYR A 192 -3.31 -1.32 -4.56
C TYR A 192 -3.12 -0.18 -3.56
N LEU A 193 -2.20 -0.35 -2.62
CA LEU A 193 -1.65 0.70 -1.79
C LEU A 193 -0.55 1.41 -2.57
N ILE A 194 -0.71 2.72 -2.78
CA ILE A 194 0.08 3.51 -3.71
C ILE A 194 0.64 4.73 -2.99
N GLY A 195 1.92 4.98 -3.15
CA GLY A 195 2.60 6.21 -2.71
C GLY A 195 3.62 6.68 -3.75
N SER A 196 4.06 7.93 -3.64
CA SER A 196 5.13 8.47 -4.48
C SER A 196 6.02 9.37 -3.65
N MET A 197 7.32 9.14 -3.72
CA MET A 197 8.34 9.86 -2.96
C MET A 197 9.32 10.52 -3.92
N SER A 198 9.68 11.77 -3.65
CA SER A 198 10.81 12.40 -4.32
C SER A 198 12.09 12.03 -3.59
N CYS A 199 13.12 11.56 -4.28
CA CYS A 199 14.41 11.26 -3.68
C CYS A 199 15.56 11.43 -4.67
N GLY A 200 16.70 11.91 -4.18
CA GLY A 200 17.95 12.06 -4.93
C GLY A 200 19.09 11.30 -4.25
N GLU A 201 20.13 12.03 -3.86
CA GLU A 201 21.39 11.49 -3.30
C GLU A 201 21.18 10.56 -2.10
N ALA A 202 20.26 10.89 -1.18
CA ALA A 202 19.96 10.05 -0.01
C ALA A 202 19.46 8.64 -0.39
N CYS A 203 18.93 8.49 -1.61
CA CYS A 203 18.50 7.22 -2.19
C CYS A 203 19.52 6.65 -3.17
N GLY A 204 20.75 7.18 -3.23
CA GLY A 204 21.81 6.76 -4.16
C GLY A 204 21.65 7.25 -5.60
N LEU A 205 20.72 8.18 -5.85
CA LEU A 205 20.45 8.73 -7.17
C LEU A 205 21.23 10.03 -7.42
N SER A 206 21.74 10.21 -8.63
CA SER A 206 22.48 11.43 -9.04
C SER A 206 21.58 12.67 -9.19
N GLU A 207 20.29 12.46 -9.41
CA GLU A 207 19.29 13.51 -9.60
C GLU A 207 18.04 13.18 -8.79
N GLU A 208 17.27 14.21 -8.42
CA GLU A 208 16.00 14.03 -7.74
C GLU A 208 14.96 13.42 -8.68
N GLN A 209 14.40 12.28 -8.27
CA GLN A 209 13.43 11.52 -9.05
C GLN A 209 12.19 11.19 -8.22
N THR A 210 11.04 11.14 -8.89
CA THR A 210 9.81 10.62 -8.28
C THR A 210 9.78 9.10 -8.37
N ILE A 211 9.86 8.45 -7.22
CA ILE A 211 9.82 7.00 -7.08
C ILE A 211 8.41 6.60 -6.67
N ARG A 212 7.74 5.82 -7.54
CA ARG A 212 6.43 5.23 -7.26
C ARG A 212 6.60 3.93 -6.45
N LEU A 213 5.84 3.81 -5.37
CA LEU A 213 5.71 2.59 -4.57
C LEU A 213 4.28 2.08 -4.73
N VAL A 214 4.14 0.80 -5.10
CA VAL A 214 2.83 0.15 -5.20
C VAL A 214 2.92 -1.25 -4.61
N GLN A 215 1.97 -1.59 -3.76
CA GLN A 215 1.80 -2.94 -3.20
C GLN A 215 0.34 -3.36 -3.28
N GLU A 216 0.08 -4.58 -3.76
CA GLU A 216 -1.25 -5.20 -3.63
C GLU A 216 -1.41 -5.73 -2.21
N ILE A 217 -2.49 -5.34 -1.52
CA ILE A 217 -2.81 -5.74 -0.15
C ILE A 217 -4.21 -6.32 -0.07
N SER A 218 -4.42 -7.25 0.87
CA SER A 218 -5.74 -7.76 1.23
C SER A 218 -6.19 -7.17 2.57
N VAL A 219 -7.35 -6.51 2.56
CA VAL A 219 -7.98 -5.94 3.76
C VAL A 219 -9.08 -6.87 4.23
N GLY A 220 -8.92 -7.40 5.43
CA GLY A 220 -9.90 -8.25 6.12
C GLY A 220 -10.74 -7.44 7.10
N SER A 221 -11.12 -8.06 8.21
CA SER A 221 -11.67 -7.36 9.38
C SER A 221 -10.55 -6.82 10.28
N GLY A 222 -10.81 -5.73 10.99
CA GLY A 222 -9.88 -5.19 11.99
C GLY A 222 -8.77 -4.33 11.36
N VAL A 223 -7.52 -4.58 11.76
CA VAL A 223 -6.35 -3.79 11.33
C VAL A 223 -5.46 -4.63 10.41
N THR A 224 -5.19 -4.12 9.22
CA THR A 224 -4.15 -4.63 8.31
C THR A 224 -2.90 -3.76 8.50
N ASN A 225 -1.81 -4.36 8.98
CA ASN A 225 -0.51 -3.69 9.08
C ASN A 225 0.33 -3.96 7.82
N VAL A 226 0.94 -2.93 7.24
CA VAL A 226 1.73 -3.05 6.01
C VAL A 226 2.89 -2.06 5.98
N GLU A 227 4.03 -2.49 5.45
CA GLU A 227 5.16 -1.62 5.14
C GLU A 227 5.21 -1.36 3.63
N LEU A 228 4.92 -0.13 3.22
CA LEU A 228 5.04 0.26 1.81
C LEU A 228 6.47 0.69 1.54
N THR A 229 7.30 -0.27 1.13
CA THR A 229 8.73 -0.06 0.91
C THR A 229 9.18 -0.42 -0.48
N LYS A 230 10.22 0.28 -0.96
CA LYS A 230 10.92 -0.05 -2.20
C LYS A 230 12.41 0.17 -2.01
N ARG A 231 13.16 -0.80 -2.52
CA ARG A 231 14.61 -0.76 -2.62
C ARG A 231 15.04 0.03 -3.84
N VAL A 232 15.97 0.96 -3.68
CA VAL A 232 16.47 1.88 -4.71
C VAL A 232 18.00 1.78 -4.81
N PRO A 233 18.59 2.03 -5.99
CA PRO A 233 20.03 1.88 -6.20
C PRO A 233 20.85 2.69 -5.21
#